data_AF-A0A7W8DYE1-F1
#
_entry.id   AF-A0A7W8DYE1-F1
#
_cell.length_a   1.000
_cell.length_b   1.000
_cell.length_c   1.000
_cell.angle_alpha   90.00
_cell.angle_beta   90.00
_cell.angle_gamma   90.00
#
_symmetry.space_group_name_H-M   'P 1'
#
loop_
_entity.id
_entity.type
_entity.pdbx_description
1 polymer ?
#
loop_
_entity_poly.entity_id
_entity_poly.type
_entity_poly.pdbx_seq_one_letter_code
_entity_poly.pdbx_strand_id
1 'polypeptide(L)'
;MTRKPIGIVALGALAALLSTPALAQSPGPGGPGPGMGMGMGGGMGRMQVITALCAKEIEAHCPTTPRGPAAWVCLNDHQKQLGENCLAAIEGTGPDMAPGMGPVARLCMSEIAEHCAGIEHGSGLVRRCLDTTRDKLSEGCRMALDNTGWGQRRSYAPQ
;
A
#
# COMPACT_ATOMS: atom_id res chain seq x y z
N MET A 1 -54.09 8.47 -41.32
CA MET A 1 -55.54 8.56 -41.02
C MET A 1 -55.87 7.28 -40.27
N THR A 2 -56.05 7.27 -38.95
CA THR A 2 -57.35 7.48 -38.30
C THR A 2 -57.17 7.81 -36.80
N ARG A 3 -58.20 8.43 -36.21
CA ARG A 3 -58.20 9.28 -35.02
C ARG A 3 -58.38 8.51 -33.69
N LYS A 4 -57.91 9.17 -32.62
CA LYS A 4 -58.12 8.99 -31.15
C LYS A 4 -59.61 8.87 -30.74
N PRO A 5 -59.87 8.39 -29.51
CA PRO A 5 -60.30 9.29 -28.41
C PRO A 5 -59.61 8.96 -27.05
N ILE A 6 -59.12 9.90 -26.23
CA ILE A 6 -59.82 10.71 -25.19
C ILE A 6 -60.76 9.82 -24.36
N GLY A 7 -60.58 9.49 -23.08
CA GLY A 7 -60.10 10.18 -21.87
C GLY A 7 -61.03 9.69 -20.72
N ILE A 8 -60.55 9.60 -19.46
CA ILE A 8 -61.31 9.52 -18.17
C ILE A 8 -60.23 9.57 -17.07
N VAL A 9 -59.99 10.73 -16.46
CA VAL A 9 -60.55 11.19 -15.17
C VAL A 9 -60.09 10.35 -13.98
N ALA A 10 -59.24 10.97 -13.17
CA ALA A 10 -58.82 10.54 -11.85
C ALA A 10 -60.00 10.54 -10.87
N LEU A 11 -60.08 9.52 -10.02
CA LEU A 11 -60.80 9.53 -8.74
C LEU A 11 -60.02 8.61 -7.80
N GLY A 12 -59.44 9.21 -6.77
CA GLY A 12 -58.77 8.46 -5.70
C GLY A 12 -59.76 7.77 -4.78
N ALA A 13 -59.27 6.84 -3.98
CA ALA A 13 -59.76 6.59 -2.64
C ALA A 13 -58.72 5.76 -1.88
N LEU A 14 -58.47 6.19 -0.65
CA LEU A 14 -57.68 5.51 0.35
C LEU A 14 -58.20 4.09 0.60
N ALA A 15 -57.28 3.14 0.70
CA ALA A 15 -57.47 1.96 1.52
C ALA A 15 -56.17 1.69 2.26
N ALA A 16 -56.16 2.16 3.51
CA ALA A 16 -55.12 1.93 4.47
C ALA A 16 -55.24 0.50 5.04
N LEU A 17 -54.07 -0.07 5.34
CA LEU A 17 -53.81 -1.03 6.42
C LEU A 17 -54.42 -2.45 6.27
N LEU A 18 -53.55 -3.45 6.04
CA LEU A 18 -53.09 -4.41 7.06
C LEU A 18 -52.40 -5.64 6.43
N SER A 19 -51.17 -5.89 6.92
CA SER A 19 -50.59 -7.23 7.13
C SER A 19 -49.98 -8.00 5.94
N THR A 20 -48.67 -7.87 5.76
CA THR A 20 -47.71 -9.00 5.83
C THR A 20 -46.28 -8.46 6.03
N PRO A 21 -45.50 -8.96 7.00
CA PRO A 21 -44.08 -8.65 7.11
C PRO A 21 -43.32 -9.56 6.15
N ALA A 22 -43.04 -9.09 4.95
CA ALA A 22 -42.01 -9.69 4.11
C ALA A 22 -40.66 -9.10 4.53
N LEU A 23 -39.80 -9.95 5.09
CA LEU A 23 -38.42 -9.66 5.46
C LEU A 23 -37.61 -9.28 4.21
N ALA A 24 -37.71 -8.02 3.78
CA ALA A 24 -36.81 -7.42 2.82
C ALA A 24 -35.69 -6.70 3.58
N GLN A 25 -34.58 -7.41 3.74
CA GLN A 25 -33.33 -6.87 4.24
C GLN A 25 -32.78 -5.91 3.18
N SER A 26 -33.16 -4.63 3.26
CA SER A 26 -32.47 -3.58 2.52
C SER A 26 -31.04 -3.46 3.10
N PRO A 27 -29.97 -3.59 2.30
CA PRO A 27 -28.64 -3.25 2.76
C PRO A 27 -28.58 -1.75 3.02
N GLY A 28 -28.52 -1.37 4.30
CA GLY A 28 -28.33 0.02 4.70
C GLY A 28 -26.93 0.52 4.30
N PRO A 29 -26.73 1.86 4.27
CA PRO A 29 -25.41 2.44 4.10
C PRO A 29 -24.56 2.08 5.34
N GLY A 30 -23.55 1.24 5.13
CA GLY A 30 -22.66 0.78 6.19
C GLY A 30 -21.92 1.95 6.85
N GLY A 31 -22.26 2.21 8.11
CA GLY A 31 -21.42 3.03 9.00
C GLY A 31 -20.18 2.26 9.44
N PRO A 32 -19.07 2.95 9.76
CA PRO A 32 -17.89 2.31 10.33
C PRO A 32 -18.21 1.90 11.77
N GLY A 33 -18.33 0.59 12.01
CA GLY A 33 -18.39 0.07 13.38
C GLY A 33 -17.04 0.25 14.09
N PRO A 34 -17.01 0.47 15.42
CA PRO A 34 -15.79 0.55 16.20
C PRO A 34 -15.27 -0.88 16.44
N GLY A 35 -14.66 -1.45 15.41
CA GLY A 35 -13.80 -2.63 15.58
C GLY A 35 -12.50 -2.19 16.23
N MET A 36 -12.47 -2.15 17.57
CA MET A 36 -11.22 -2.07 18.33
C MET A 36 -10.49 -3.41 18.22
N GLY A 37 -9.94 -3.68 17.04
CA GLY A 37 -8.93 -4.72 16.85
C GLY A 37 -7.58 -4.16 17.31
N MET A 38 -7.11 -4.59 18.47
CA MET A 38 -5.69 -4.46 18.87
C MET A 38 -4.85 -5.29 17.88
N GLY A 39 -4.48 -4.67 16.75
CA GLY A 39 -3.69 -5.31 15.71
C GLY A 39 -2.25 -5.48 16.15
N MET A 40 -1.85 -6.74 16.37
CA MET A 40 -0.45 -7.18 16.29
C MET A 40 0.07 -6.86 14.86
N GLY A 41 0.72 -5.71 14.66
CA GLY A 41 0.99 -5.18 13.31
C GLY A 41 2.34 -4.50 13.11
N GLY A 42 3.35 -4.86 13.89
CA GLY A 42 4.73 -4.38 13.71
C GLY A 42 5.56 -5.38 12.89
N GLY A 43 5.40 -5.44 11.57
CA GLY A 43 6.19 -6.37 10.75
C GLY A 43 6.03 -6.26 9.22
N MET A 44 4.95 -5.66 8.73
CA MET A 44 4.68 -5.63 7.27
C MET A 44 5.41 -4.50 6.52
N GLY A 45 6.01 -3.54 7.23
CA GLY A 45 6.65 -2.38 6.60
C GLY A 45 7.94 -2.71 5.83
N ARG A 46 8.67 -3.77 6.17
CA ARG A 46 9.86 -4.16 5.39
C ARG A 46 9.52 -4.93 4.13
N MET A 47 8.33 -5.51 4.03
CA MET A 47 7.93 -6.33 2.88
C MET A 47 7.25 -5.52 1.78
N GLN A 48 6.65 -4.39 2.15
CA GLN A 48 6.00 -3.47 1.23
C GLN A 48 6.97 -2.95 0.17
N VAL A 49 8.23 -2.68 0.56
CA VAL A 49 9.28 -2.25 -0.36
C VAL A 49 9.58 -3.25 -1.48
N ILE A 50 9.53 -4.56 -1.19
CA ILE A 50 9.75 -5.60 -2.21
C ILE A 50 8.57 -5.61 -3.18
N THR A 51 7.34 -5.50 -2.67
CA THR A 51 6.17 -5.48 -3.55
C THR A 51 6.16 -4.23 -4.45
N ALA A 52 6.61 -3.08 -3.92
CA ALA A 52 6.68 -1.84 -4.67
C ALA A 52 7.80 -1.84 -5.73
N LEU A 53 8.98 -2.33 -5.37
CA LEU A 53 10.17 -2.23 -6.23
C LEU A 53 10.37 -3.42 -7.16
N CYS A 54 9.80 -4.58 -6.83
CA CYS A 54 9.98 -5.82 -7.59
C CYS A 54 8.71 -6.25 -8.33
N ALA A 55 7.70 -5.38 -8.50
CA ALA A 55 6.42 -5.78 -9.07
C ALA A 55 6.57 -6.48 -10.43
N LYS A 56 7.41 -5.92 -11.31
CA LYS A 56 7.68 -6.47 -12.65
C LYS A 56 8.41 -7.81 -12.57
N GLU A 57 9.41 -7.90 -11.71
CA GLU A 57 10.23 -9.10 -11.51
C GLU A 57 9.42 -10.24 -10.89
N ILE A 58 8.49 -9.93 -9.98
CA ILE A 58 7.61 -10.95 -9.42
C ILE A 58 6.69 -11.52 -10.50
N GLU A 59 6.15 -10.69 -11.39
CA GLU A 59 5.32 -11.16 -12.51
C GLU A 59 6.13 -11.98 -13.52
N ALA A 60 7.35 -11.54 -13.83
CA ALA A 60 8.20 -12.18 -14.82
C ALA A 60 8.85 -13.49 -14.32
N HIS A 61 9.27 -13.53 -13.06
CA HIS A 61 10.12 -14.61 -12.53
C HIS A 61 9.46 -15.44 -11.44
N CYS A 62 8.48 -14.89 -10.71
CA CYS A 62 7.83 -15.53 -9.57
C CYS A 62 6.28 -15.53 -9.66
N PRO A 63 5.65 -15.82 -10.82
CA PRO A 63 4.21 -15.60 -11.02
C PRO A 63 3.31 -16.49 -10.15
N THR A 64 3.77 -17.69 -9.82
CA THR A 64 3.03 -18.67 -8.98
C THR A 64 3.46 -18.64 -7.52
N THR A 65 4.42 -17.79 -7.15
CA THR A 65 4.96 -17.72 -5.80
C THR A 65 4.02 -16.92 -4.89
N PRO A 66 3.65 -17.45 -3.71
CA PRO A 66 2.90 -16.69 -2.73
C PRO A 66 3.61 -15.38 -2.37
N ARG A 67 2.85 -14.29 -2.24
CA ARG A 67 3.39 -12.99 -1.82
C ARG A 67 3.85 -13.04 -0.37
N GLY A 68 4.66 -12.07 0.03
CA GLY A 68 5.31 -12.10 1.33
C GLY A 68 6.60 -12.93 1.30
N PRO A 69 6.96 -13.65 2.38
CA PRO A 69 8.30 -14.25 2.54
C PRO A 69 8.71 -15.18 1.39
N ALA A 70 7.77 -15.96 0.85
CA ALA A 70 8.03 -16.84 -0.29
C ALA A 70 8.45 -16.05 -1.55
N ALA A 71 7.84 -14.90 -1.82
CA ALA A 71 8.23 -14.04 -2.93
C ALA A 71 9.65 -13.49 -2.76
N TRP A 72 10.07 -13.14 -1.54
CA TRP A 72 11.46 -12.73 -1.30
C TRP A 72 12.45 -13.86 -1.59
N VAL A 73 12.17 -15.09 -1.13
CA VAL A 73 13.03 -16.25 -1.41
C VAL A 73 13.17 -16.48 -2.91
N CYS A 74 12.04 -16.47 -3.64
CA CYS A 74 12.06 -16.63 -5.09
C CYS A 74 12.87 -15.53 -5.78
N LEU A 75 12.65 -14.26 -5.44
CA LEU A 75 13.41 -13.15 -6.03
C LEU A 75 14.91 -13.24 -5.66
N ASN A 76 15.23 -13.67 -4.44
CA ASN A 76 16.60 -13.86 -3.99
C ASN A 76 17.36 -14.93 -4.81
N ASP A 77 16.68 -15.98 -5.26
CA ASP A 77 17.28 -16.98 -6.17
C ASP A 77 17.45 -16.44 -7.60
N HIS A 78 16.70 -15.40 -7.95
CA HIS A 78 16.68 -14.76 -9.26
C HIS A 78 17.44 -13.42 -9.31
N GLN A 79 18.34 -13.12 -8.35
CA GLN A 79 19.03 -11.82 -8.25
C GLN A 79 19.62 -11.27 -9.55
N LYS A 80 20.18 -12.15 -10.40
CA LYS A 80 20.77 -11.76 -11.71
C LYS A 80 19.76 -11.27 -12.75
N GLN A 81 18.47 -11.52 -12.52
CA GLN A 81 17.36 -11.15 -13.40
C GLN A 81 16.61 -9.93 -12.86
N LEU A 82 17.03 -9.38 -11.71
CA LEU A 82 16.36 -8.24 -11.09
C LEU A 82 16.89 -6.91 -11.60
N GLY A 83 16.02 -5.92 -11.73
CA GLY A 83 16.44 -4.53 -11.89
C GLY A 83 17.15 -4.00 -10.63
N GLU A 84 17.94 -2.94 -10.80
CA GLU A 84 18.79 -2.36 -9.74
C GLU A 84 18.02 -2.08 -8.44
N ASN A 85 16.86 -1.42 -8.53
CA ASN A 85 16.05 -1.11 -7.36
C ASN A 85 15.48 -2.36 -6.68
N CYS A 86 15.05 -3.35 -7.45
CA CYS A 86 14.54 -4.59 -6.89
C CYS A 86 15.66 -5.39 -6.21
N LEU A 87 16.83 -5.50 -6.85
CA LEU A 87 18.00 -6.15 -6.28
C LEU A 87 18.40 -5.50 -4.94
N ALA A 88 18.52 -4.17 -4.92
CA ALA A 88 18.84 -3.42 -3.71
C ALA A 88 17.78 -3.63 -2.60
N ALA A 89 16.50 -3.77 -2.96
CA ALA A 89 15.43 -4.08 -2.03
C ALA A 89 15.58 -5.48 -1.43
N ILE A 90 15.87 -6.50 -2.25
CA ILE A 90 16.10 -7.88 -1.81
C ILE A 90 17.27 -7.95 -0.84
N GLU A 91 18.41 -7.35 -1.20
CA GLU A 91 19.59 -7.29 -0.35
C GLU A 91 19.31 -6.51 0.94
N GLY A 92 18.57 -5.41 0.88
CA GLY A 92 18.21 -4.59 2.04
C GLY A 92 17.20 -5.23 3.00
N THR A 93 16.49 -6.28 2.56
CA THR A 93 15.43 -6.95 3.31
C THR A 93 15.80 -8.35 3.80
N GLY A 94 17.05 -8.77 3.57
CA GLY A 94 17.54 -10.06 4.03
C GLY A 94 17.45 -10.28 5.55
N PRO A 95 17.44 -11.55 6.00
CA PRO A 95 17.30 -11.91 7.41
C PRO A 95 18.47 -11.43 8.28
N ASP A 96 19.67 -11.31 7.69
CA ASP A 96 20.92 -11.01 8.42
C ASP A 96 21.27 -9.51 8.44
N MET A 97 20.32 -8.64 8.08
CA MET A 97 20.59 -7.20 8.01
C MET A 97 20.69 -6.57 9.40
N ALA A 98 21.87 -6.04 9.72
CA ALA A 98 22.09 -5.32 10.97
C ALA A 98 21.28 -4.01 11.03
N PRO A 99 21.08 -3.45 12.24
CA PRO A 99 20.42 -2.16 12.42
C PRO A 99 21.05 -1.08 11.55
N GLY A 100 20.21 -0.26 10.91
CA GLY A 100 20.69 0.82 10.04
C GLY A 100 21.16 0.40 8.64
N MET A 101 21.12 -0.90 8.30
CA MET A 101 21.47 -1.40 6.96
C MET A 101 20.25 -1.83 6.10
N GLY A 102 19.04 -1.46 6.51
CA GLY A 102 17.81 -1.84 5.80
C GLY A 102 17.68 -1.28 4.36
N PRO A 103 16.54 -1.51 3.69
CA PRO A 103 16.32 -1.08 2.30
C PRO A 103 16.55 0.42 2.07
N VAL A 104 16.21 1.29 3.02
CA VAL A 104 16.52 2.73 2.92
C VAL A 104 18.03 2.98 2.82
N ALA A 105 18.83 2.31 3.63
CA ALA A 105 20.28 2.50 3.59
C ALA A 105 20.91 2.00 2.28
N ARG A 106 20.32 0.96 1.66
CA ARG A 106 20.76 0.43 0.37
C ARG A 106 20.33 1.34 -0.79
N LEU A 107 19.03 1.65 -0.87
CA LEU A 107 18.43 2.39 -1.98
C LEU A 107 18.74 3.89 -1.97
N CYS A 108 19.11 4.45 -0.81
CA CYS A 108 19.46 5.86 -0.67
C CYS A 108 20.95 6.10 -0.44
N MET A 109 21.82 5.10 -0.69
CA MET A 109 23.22 5.18 -0.28
C MET A 109 23.94 6.43 -0.83
N SER A 110 23.74 6.73 -2.12
CA SER A 110 24.35 7.89 -2.77
C SER A 110 23.83 9.21 -2.18
N GLU A 111 22.52 9.31 -1.97
CA GLU A 111 21.87 10.50 -1.41
C GLU A 111 22.21 10.70 0.07
N ILE A 112 22.42 9.62 0.82
CA ILE A 112 22.92 9.67 2.19
C ILE A 112 24.32 10.28 2.19
N ALA A 113 25.20 9.80 1.30
CA ALA A 113 26.57 10.31 1.20
C ALA A 113 26.62 11.78 0.74
N GLU A 114 25.72 12.20 -0.15
CA GLU A 114 25.71 13.54 -0.72
C GLU A 114 24.99 14.57 0.18
N HIS A 115 23.87 14.20 0.80
CA HIS A 115 22.98 15.14 1.49
C HIS A 115 22.95 14.96 3.01
N CYS A 116 23.33 13.79 3.51
CA CYS A 116 23.18 13.41 4.92
C CYS A 116 24.49 12.91 5.55
N ALA A 117 25.63 13.32 5.00
CA ALA A 117 26.95 12.92 5.48
C ALA A 117 27.15 13.24 6.96
N GLY A 118 27.82 12.34 7.68
CA GLY A 118 28.15 12.51 9.10
C GLY A 118 27.01 12.19 10.08
N ILE A 119 25.84 11.77 9.61
CA ILE A 119 24.74 11.32 10.48
C ILE A 119 24.89 9.84 10.80
N GLU A 120 24.82 9.50 12.08
CA GLU A 120 24.90 8.10 12.53
C GLU A 120 23.67 7.28 12.10
N HIS A 121 23.93 6.09 11.54
CA HIS A 121 22.90 5.14 11.14
C HIS A 121 22.20 4.50 12.36
N GLY A 122 20.97 4.01 12.19
CA GLY A 122 20.26 3.24 13.22
C GLY A 122 19.38 4.06 14.16
N SER A 123 19.63 5.37 14.33
CA SER A 123 18.82 6.27 15.16
C SER A 123 17.58 6.87 14.46
N GLY A 124 17.43 6.63 13.16
CA GLY A 124 16.40 7.25 12.32
C GLY A 124 16.72 8.68 11.87
N LEU A 125 17.84 9.27 12.30
CA LEU A 125 18.26 10.61 11.90
C LEU A 125 18.58 10.71 10.40
N VAL A 126 19.21 9.69 9.82
CA VAL A 126 19.48 9.62 8.37
C VAL A 126 18.17 9.73 7.57
N ARG A 127 17.13 9.01 8.01
CA ARG A 127 15.82 9.07 7.37
C ARG A 127 15.19 10.46 7.47
N ARG A 128 15.30 11.10 8.64
CA ARG A 128 14.81 12.48 8.84
C ARG A 128 15.50 13.46 7.89
N CYS A 129 16.80 13.29 7.68
CA CYS A 129 17.55 14.10 6.72
C CYS A 129 17.06 13.86 5.29
N LEU A 130 16.94 12.60 4.85
CA LEU A 130 16.43 12.27 3.53
C LEU A 130 15.01 12.82 3.29
N ASP A 131 14.14 12.80 4.30
CA ASP A 131 12.80 13.41 4.20
C ASP A 131 12.84 14.93 3.98
N THR A 132 13.90 15.63 4.41
CA THR A 132 14.03 17.09 4.19
C THR A 132 14.62 17.46 2.83
N THR A 133 15.27 16.52 2.14
CA THR A 133 15.89 16.71 0.83
C THR A 133 15.18 15.89 -0.24
N ARG A 134 13.89 15.61 -0.03
CA ARG A 134 13.12 14.58 -0.73
C ARG A 134 13.02 14.80 -2.24
N ASP A 135 13.02 16.05 -2.67
CA ASP A 135 13.01 16.49 -4.07
C ASP A 135 14.30 16.15 -4.83
N LYS A 136 15.41 15.93 -4.10
CA LYS A 136 16.73 15.62 -4.65
C LYS A 136 17.01 14.12 -4.72
N LEU A 137 16.08 13.30 -4.22
CA LEU A 137 16.27 11.86 -4.13
C LEU A 137 15.91 11.14 -5.42
N SER A 138 16.64 10.06 -5.73
CA SER A 138 16.24 9.13 -6.78
C SER A 138 14.84 8.56 -6.53
N GLU A 139 14.19 8.08 -7.59
CA GLU A 139 12.91 7.40 -7.46
C GLU A 139 13.00 6.15 -6.57
N GLY A 140 14.07 5.36 -6.72
CA GLY A 140 14.36 4.19 -5.90
C GLY A 140 14.44 4.54 -4.41
N CYS A 141 15.20 5.57 -4.05
CA CYS A 141 15.29 6.04 -2.67
C CYS A 141 13.94 6.54 -2.13
N ARG A 142 13.19 7.35 -2.90
CA ARG A 142 11.86 7.83 -2.48
C ARG A 142 10.88 6.68 -2.24
N MET A 143 10.83 5.72 -3.16
CA MET A 143 10.02 4.52 -3.00
C MET A 143 10.44 3.70 -1.78
N ALA A 144 11.75 3.60 -1.49
CA ALA A 144 12.23 2.98 -0.26
C ALA A 144 11.69 3.72 0.96
N LEU A 145 11.77 5.05 1.00
CA LEU A 145 11.22 5.84 2.10
C LEU A 145 9.71 5.62 2.25
N ASP A 146 8.94 5.66 1.17
CA ASP A 146 7.49 5.51 1.22
C ASP A 146 7.03 4.11 1.66
N ASN A 147 7.82 3.09 1.32
CA ASN A 147 7.44 1.70 1.54
C ASN A 147 8.23 1.03 2.68
N THR A 148 8.91 1.82 3.52
CA THR A 148 9.63 1.33 4.69
C THR A 148 9.41 2.30 5.86
N GLY A 149 9.36 1.83 7.11
CA GLY A 149 9.29 2.69 8.29
C GLY A 149 8.00 2.57 9.11
N TRP A 150 7.98 3.35 10.20
CA TRP A 150 7.11 3.19 11.37
C TRP A 150 5.63 3.41 11.05
N GLY A 151 4.92 2.31 10.81
CA GLY A 151 3.46 2.22 10.89
C GLY A 151 2.68 3.34 10.20
N GLN A 152 2.55 3.30 8.88
CA GLN A 152 1.32 3.66 8.14
C GLN A 152 0.49 4.86 8.69
N ARG A 153 1.11 5.99 9.09
CA ARG A 153 0.36 7.14 9.66
C ARG A 153 1.00 8.51 9.45
N ARG A 154 1.92 8.69 8.51
CA ARG A 154 2.28 10.02 8.02
C ARG A 154 2.57 9.94 6.53
N SER A 155 1.82 10.71 5.75
CA SER A 155 2.29 11.31 4.49
C SER A 155 1.89 10.72 3.13
N TYR A 156 0.82 9.92 3.00
CA TYR A 156 -0.12 10.20 1.88
C TYR A 156 -1.15 11.22 2.35
N ALA A 157 -0.64 12.37 2.79
CA ALA A 157 -1.38 13.61 2.78
C ALA A 157 -0.65 14.45 1.72
N PRO A 158 -1.26 14.72 0.56
CA PRO A 158 -0.66 15.65 -0.38
C PRO A 158 -0.58 17.02 0.31
N GLN A 159 0.60 17.64 0.25
CA GLN A 159 0.73 19.09 0.43
C GLN A 159 1.23 19.64 -0.89
#